data_AF-A0A1G2CWU4-F1
#
_entry.id   AF-A0A1G2CWU4-F1
#
_cell.length_a   1.000
_cell.length_b   1.000
_cell.length_c   1.000
_cell.angle_alpha   90.00
_cell.angle_beta   90.00
_cell.angle_gamma   90.00
#
_symmetry.space_group_name_H-M   'P 1'
#
loop_
_entity.id
_entity.type
_entity.pdbx_description
1 polymer ?
#
loop_
_entity_poly.entity_id
_entity_poly.type
_entity_poly.pdbx_seq_one_letter_code
_entity_poly.pdbx_strand_id
1 'polypeptide(L)'
;MQHLLALIISLACISSTFATTVVPEPQIPNEIQANHSRLICADRIGNKFEIAQYAGEMHIGGVKTKVFMRTTSWNGRKIEQREETWTDTNRSTWSRSVRNSKRGNWLRYGDSEHKEAHEQFLAEIHTTDKEYQSLYKSCVEAHTIRAQ
;
A
#
# COMPACT_ATOMS: atom_id res chain seq x y z
N MET A 1 9.34 -60.13 -0.10
CA MET A 1 10.51 -59.22 0.01
C MET A 1 10.34 -58.18 -1.09
N GLN A 2 10.05 -56.92 -0.74
CA GLN A 2 11.05 -55.83 -0.67
C GLN A 2 11.51 -55.42 -2.09
N HIS A 3 11.50 -54.19 -2.59
CA HIS A 3 11.30 -52.82 -2.09
C HIS A 3 10.93 -51.99 -3.33
N LEU A 4 9.94 -51.10 -3.28
CA LEU A 4 10.13 -49.68 -3.00
C LEU A 4 11.14 -49.02 -3.96
N LEU A 5 10.64 -48.20 -4.87
CA LEU A 5 11.24 -46.89 -5.19
C LEU A 5 10.13 -45.99 -5.72
N ALA A 6 9.27 -45.61 -4.77
CA ALA A 6 8.41 -44.47 -4.89
C ALA A 6 9.28 -43.23 -5.10
N LEU A 7 9.14 -42.62 -6.28
CA LEU A 7 8.86 -41.19 -6.44
C LEU A 7 9.41 -40.29 -5.32
N ILE A 8 10.72 -40.03 -5.34
CA ILE A 8 11.26 -38.84 -4.69
C ILE A 8 11.18 -37.71 -5.72
N ILE A 9 9.96 -37.21 -5.94
CA ILE A 9 9.80 -35.80 -6.27
C ILE A 9 10.10 -35.09 -4.96
N SER A 10 11.39 -34.83 -4.73
CA SER A 10 11.82 -33.96 -3.64
C SER A 10 11.03 -32.67 -3.78
N LEU A 11 10.11 -32.47 -2.84
CA LEU A 11 9.48 -31.21 -2.49
C LEU A 11 10.59 -30.18 -2.25
N ALA A 12 11.14 -29.63 -3.32
CA ALA A 12 11.60 -28.26 -3.32
C ALA A 12 10.33 -27.42 -3.46
N CYS A 13 9.52 -27.38 -2.40
CA CYS A 13 8.71 -26.21 -2.13
C CYS A 13 9.73 -25.08 -1.94
N ILE A 14 10.12 -24.47 -3.06
CA ILE A 14 10.68 -23.12 -3.09
C ILE A 14 9.55 -22.26 -2.54
N SER A 15 9.44 -22.22 -1.22
CA SER A 15 8.82 -21.13 -0.52
C SER A 15 9.74 -19.97 -0.83
N SER A 16 9.44 -19.26 -1.90
CA SER A 16 9.92 -17.92 -2.11
C SER A 16 9.39 -17.11 -0.93
N THR A 17 10.13 -17.11 0.17
CA THR A 17 9.99 -16.14 1.25
C THR A 17 10.40 -14.81 0.64
N PHE A 18 9.46 -14.18 -0.06
CA PHE A 18 9.58 -12.82 -0.56
C PHE A 18 9.94 -11.93 0.63
N ALA A 19 11.00 -11.15 0.49
CA ALA A 19 11.63 -10.43 1.59
C ALA A 19 10.77 -9.21 1.97
N THR A 20 9.67 -9.49 2.67
CA THR A 20 8.86 -8.45 3.30
C THR A 20 9.72 -7.75 4.33
N THR A 21 10.09 -6.50 4.07
CA THR A 21 10.90 -5.73 5.01
C THR A 21 9.98 -5.09 6.03
N VAL A 22 10.16 -5.46 7.31
CA VAL A 22 9.53 -4.74 8.42
C VAL A 22 10.17 -3.36 8.50
N VAL A 23 9.33 -2.33 8.43
CA VAL A 23 9.74 -0.93 8.49
C VAL A 23 8.98 -0.22 9.61
N PRO A 24 9.48 0.92 10.11
CA PRO A 24 8.68 1.84 10.91
C PRO A 24 7.45 2.31 10.11
N GLU A 25 6.45 2.85 10.82
CA GLU A 25 5.36 3.55 10.14
C GLU A 25 5.92 4.62 9.22
N PRO A 26 5.66 4.55 7.91
CA PRO A 26 6.28 5.46 6.97
C PRO A 26 5.69 6.86 7.19
N GLN A 27 6.56 7.85 7.21
CA GLN A 27 6.20 9.24 7.44
C GLN A 27 5.94 9.94 6.11
N ILE A 28 5.11 10.99 6.14
CA ILE A 28 5.01 11.92 5.02
C ILE A 28 6.09 12.98 5.22
N PRO A 29 7.05 13.15 4.28
CA PRO A 29 8.08 14.18 4.39
C PRO A 29 7.48 15.59 4.52
N ASN A 30 8.05 16.43 5.38
CA ASN A 30 7.54 17.78 5.64
C ASN A 30 7.49 18.62 4.35
N GLU A 31 8.43 18.38 3.45
CA GLU A 31 8.56 19.02 2.13
C GLU A 31 7.32 18.84 1.24
N ILE A 32 6.54 17.78 1.47
CA ILE A 32 5.33 17.49 0.68
C ILE A 32 4.04 17.55 1.51
N GLN A 33 4.12 17.82 2.83
CA GLN A 33 2.94 17.97 3.68
C GLN A 33 2.14 19.24 3.38
N ALA A 34 2.82 20.27 2.86
CA ALA A 34 2.26 21.61 2.64
C ALA A 34 1.14 21.66 1.58
N ASN A 35 1.05 20.64 0.72
CA ASN A 35 0.08 20.61 -0.38
C ASN A 35 -0.64 19.24 -0.42
N HIS A 36 -1.57 19.05 0.52
CA HIS A 36 -2.33 17.81 0.63
C HIS A 36 -3.83 18.02 0.48
N SER A 37 -4.46 17.07 -0.20
CA SER A 37 -5.91 16.97 -0.30
C SER A 37 -6.38 15.76 0.51
N ARG A 38 -7.35 15.97 1.41
CA ARG A 38 -7.97 14.90 2.21
C ARG A 38 -9.41 14.68 1.78
N LEU A 39 -9.77 13.41 1.65
CA LEU A 39 -11.09 12.93 1.30
C LEU A 39 -11.58 11.91 2.32
N ILE A 40 -12.84 12.04 2.71
CA ILE A 40 -13.54 11.11 3.60
C ILE A 40 -14.72 10.56 2.79
N CYS A 41 -14.77 9.25 2.60
CA CYS A 41 -15.55 8.68 1.49
C CYS A 41 -16.54 7.60 1.88
N ALA A 42 -16.40 7.00 3.06
CA ALA A 42 -17.45 6.18 3.65
C ALA A 42 -17.47 6.35 5.16
N ASP A 43 -18.67 6.56 5.68
CA ASP A 43 -19.05 6.50 7.09
C ASP A 43 -20.17 5.46 7.21
N ARG A 44 -19.84 4.19 7.02
CA ARG A 44 -20.80 3.11 7.23
C ARG A 44 -20.76 2.77 8.71
N ILE A 45 -21.84 3.07 9.44
CA ILE A 45 -22.12 2.61 10.82
C ILE A 45 -20.83 2.55 11.67
N GLY A 46 -20.25 3.71 11.96
CA GLY A 46 -19.10 3.84 12.86
C GLY A 46 -17.74 3.51 12.25
N ASN A 47 -17.67 3.17 10.95
CA ASN A 47 -16.42 2.96 10.23
C ASN A 47 -16.13 4.05 9.19
N LYS A 48 -15.01 4.77 9.36
CA LYS A 48 -14.57 5.90 8.53
C LYS A 48 -13.42 5.53 7.60
N PHE A 49 -13.68 5.49 6.29
CA PHE A 49 -12.66 5.32 5.25
C PHE A 49 -12.19 6.67 4.72
N GLU A 50 -10.89 6.90 4.77
CA GLU A 50 -10.28 8.16 4.34
C GLU A 50 -9.09 7.94 3.41
N ILE A 51 -8.94 8.85 2.45
CA ILE A 51 -7.76 8.94 1.59
C ILE A 51 -7.18 10.35 1.73
N ALA A 52 -5.88 10.44 2.01
CA ALA A 52 -5.14 11.69 1.90
C ALA A 52 -4.07 11.54 0.82
N GLN A 53 -3.96 12.55 -0.04
CA GLN A 53 -3.00 12.61 -1.13
C GLN A 53 -2.07 13.79 -0.91
N TYR A 54 -0.79 13.55 -1.12
CA TYR A 54 0.31 14.49 -0.96
C TYR A 54 1.09 14.50 -2.27
N ALA A 55 1.40 15.69 -2.77
CA ALA A 55 2.21 15.83 -3.97
C ALA A 55 3.23 16.95 -3.75
N GLY A 56 4.47 16.71 -4.18
CA GLY A 56 5.52 17.73 -4.11
C GLY A 56 6.78 17.32 -4.82
N GLU A 57 7.80 18.16 -4.71
CA GLU A 57 9.12 17.94 -5.29
C GLU A 57 10.14 17.80 -4.16
N MET A 58 10.96 16.76 -4.24
CA MET A 58 12.04 16.46 -3.29
C MET A 58 13.37 16.33 -4.04
N HIS A 59 14.48 16.59 -3.35
CA HIS A 59 15.82 16.29 -3.88
C HIS A 59 16.30 14.98 -3.28
N ILE A 60 16.25 13.90 -4.06
CA ILE A 60 16.68 12.56 -3.63
C ILE A 60 17.98 12.23 -4.35
N GLY A 61 19.08 12.07 -3.59
CA GLY A 61 20.39 11.78 -4.18
C GLY A 61 20.91 12.87 -5.13
N GLY A 62 20.52 14.13 -4.91
CA GLY A 62 20.87 15.26 -5.77
C GLY A 62 20.01 15.40 -7.04
N VAL A 63 19.04 14.51 -7.25
CA VAL A 63 18.10 14.56 -8.39
C VAL A 63 16.77 15.14 -7.94
N LYS A 64 16.22 16.04 -8.76
CA LYS A 64 14.87 16.57 -8.57
C LYS A 64 13.86 15.46 -8.87
N THR A 65 13.06 15.12 -7.87
CA THR A 65 12.12 14.00 -7.91
C THR A 65 10.74 14.48 -7.53
N LYS A 66 9.76 14.30 -8.42
CA LYS A 66 8.35 14.49 -8.08
C LYS A 66 7.90 13.30 -7.25
N VAL A 67 7.27 13.56 -6.13
CA VAL A 67 6.81 12.54 -5.20
C VAL A 67 5.31 12.69 -5.02
N PHE A 68 4.58 11.60 -5.28
CA PHE A 68 3.16 11.46 -4.99
C PHE A 68 3.00 10.41 -3.91
N MET A 69 2.41 10.81 -2.78
CA MET A 69 2.14 9.90 -1.68
C MET A 69 0.64 9.87 -1.41
N ARG A 70 0.12 8.68 -1.15
CA ARG A 70 -1.29 8.47 -0.78
C ARG A 70 -1.35 7.63 0.48
N THR A 71 -2.08 8.10 1.48
CA THR A 71 -2.38 7.32 2.66
C THR A 71 -3.85 6.92 2.66
N THR A 72 -4.11 5.65 2.95
CA THR A 72 -5.45 5.14 3.24
C THR A 72 -5.57 4.96 4.75
N SER A 73 -6.68 5.41 5.33
CA SER A 73 -6.98 5.27 6.76
C SER A 73 -8.35 4.64 6.99
N TRP A 74 -8.44 3.80 8.02
CA TRP A 74 -9.68 3.22 8.53
C TRP A 74 -9.84 3.61 10.00
N ASN A 75 -10.96 4.26 10.34
CA ASN A 75 -11.25 4.73 11.71
C ASN A 75 -10.15 5.62 12.29
N GLY A 76 -9.59 6.50 11.46
CA GLY A 76 -8.49 7.40 11.84
C GLY A 76 -7.14 6.70 12.02
N ARG A 77 -7.03 5.40 11.77
CA ARG A 77 -5.77 4.67 11.77
C ARG A 77 -5.25 4.53 10.36
N LYS A 78 -4.01 4.97 10.14
CA LYS A 78 -3.29 4.72 8.88
C LYS A 78 -3.07 3.22 8.73
N ILE A 79 -3.41 2.71 7.55
CA ILE A 79 -3.40 1.27 7.23
C ILE A 79 -2.60 0.97 5.97
N GLU A 80 -2.47 1.95 5.08
CA GLU A 80 -1.70 1.84 3.85
C GLU A 80 -1.07 3.19 3.52
N GLN A 81 0.14 3.15 2.98
CA GLN A 81 0.77 4.27 2.31
C GLN A 81 1.32 3.79 0.97
N ARG A 82 1.00 4.52 -0.09
CA ARG A 82 1.57 4.35 -1.42
C ARG A 82 2.46 5.53 -1.72
N GLU A 83 3.57 5.27 -2.36
CA GLU A 83 4.56 6.26 -2.77
C GLU A 83 4.89 5.98 -4.22
N GLU A 84 4.78 7.01 -5.04
CA GLU A 84 5.19 7.03 -6.43
C GLU A 84 6.17 8.18 -6.60
N THR A 85 7.32 7.90 -7.22
CA THR A 85 8.33 8.94 -7.46
C THR A 85 8.71 8.99 -8.94
N TRP A 86 8.69 10.16 -9.55
CA TRP A 86 9.11 10.40 -10.92
C TRP A 86 10.37 11.24 -10.96
N THR A 87 11.39 10.74 -11.65
CA THR A 87 12.58 11.52 -12.02
C THR A 87 12.53 11.92 -13.49
N ASP A 88 13.20 13.01 -13.84
CA ASP A 88 13.29 13.51 -15.22
C ASP A 88 13.94 12.49 -16.19
N THR A 89 14.62 11.46 -15.65
CA THR A 89 15.29 10.40 -16.41
C THR A 89 14.46 9.12 -16.57
N ASN A 90 13.13 9.20 -16.41
CA ASN A 90 12.18 8.22 -16.94
C ASN A 90 12.03 6.88 -16.18
N ARG A 91 12.02 6.90 -14.83
CA ARG A 91 11.47 5.76 -14.07
C ARG A 91 10.57 6.23 -12.93
N SER A 92 9.32 5.79 -12.99
CA SER A 92 8.46 5.77 -11.80
C SER A 92 8.94 4.62 -10.92
N THR A 93 9.45 4.91 -9.73
CA THR A 93 9.57 3.88 -8.70
C THR A 93 8.35 3.95 -7.81
N TRP A 94 7.67 2.82 -7.69
CA TRP A 94 6.53 2.64 -6.81
C TRP A 94 6.94 1.86 -5.58
N SER A 95 6.37 2.22 -4.46
CA SER A 95 6.39 1.38 -3.28
C SER A 95 5.06 1.46 -2.54
N ARG A 96 4.77 0.38 -1.82
CA ARG A 96 3.62 0.33 -0.94
C ARG A 96 4.04 -0.17 0.42
N SER A 97 3.55 0.51 1.44
CA SER A 97 3.66 0.08 2.82
C SER A 97 2.27 -0.20 3.38
N VAL A 98 2.08 -1.37 3.97
CA VAL A 98 0.80 -1.80 4.57
C VAL A 98 1.01 -2.15 6.03
N ARG A 99 0.06 -1.74 6.87
CA ARG A 99 0.06 -2.12 8.29
C ARG A 99 -0.35 -3.57 8.44
N ASN A 100 0.42 -4.33 9.20
CA ASN A 100 0.07 -5.68 9.63
C ASN A 100 -0.61 -5.60 11.00
N SER A 101 -1.93 -5.70 11.05
CA SER A 101 -2.71 -5.70 12.31
C SER A 101 -2.27 -6.75 13.32
N LYS A 102 -1.94 -7.97 12.86
CA LYS A 102 -1.61 -9.08 13.76
C LYS A 102 -0.37 -8.78 14.60
N ARG A 103 0.58 -8.00 14.06
CA ARG A 103 1.86 -7.67 14.73
C ARG A 103 2.04 -6.18 15.02
N GLY A 104 1.17 -5.31 14.52
CA GLY A 104 1.29 -3.85 14.59
C GLY A 104 2.41 -3.24 13.73
N ASN A 105 3.17 -4.06 13.01
CA ASN A 105 4.31 -3.66 12.19
C ASN A 105 3.88 -3.11 10.83
N TRP A 106 4.75 -2.34 10.17
CA TRP A 106 4.57 -1.95 8.77
C TRP A 106 5.45 -2.79 7.87
N LEU A 107 4.89 -3.18 6.73
CA LEU A 107 5.52 -4.05 5.75
C LEU A 107 5.66 -3.27 4.44
N ARG A 108 6.86 -3.16 3.87
CA ARG A 108 7.11 -2.48 2.59
C ARG A 108 7.29 -3.51 1.46
N TYR A 109 6.65 -3.23 0.33
CA TYR A 109 6.56 -4.10 -0.84
C TYR A 109 6.95 -3.36 -2.12
N GLY A 110 7.62 -4.08 -3.03
CA GLY A 110 7.78 -3.70 -4.43
C GLY A 110 6.61 -4.15 -5.31
N ASP A 111 6.68 -3.86 -6.62
CA ASP A 111 5.58 -4.10 -7.58
C ASP A 111 5.07 -5.56 -7.61
N SER A 112 5.96 -6.54 -7.42
CA SER A 112 5.61 -7.97 -7.49
C SER A 112 5.01 -8.57 -6.22
N GLU A 113 5.03 -7.85 -5.08
CA GLU A 113 4.77 -8.42 -3.74
C GLU A 113 3.48 -7.90 -3.09
N HIS A 114 2.72 -7.09 -3.81
CA HIS A 114 1.55 -6.37 -3.33
C HIS A 114 0.39 -7.26 -2.83
N LYS A 115 0.18 -8.43 -3.44
CA LYS A 115 -1.10 -9.17 -3.31
C LYS A 115 -1.35 -9.66 -1.88
N GLU A 116 -0.36 -10.27 -1.24
CA GLU A 116 -0.50 -10.84 0.11
C GLU A 116 -0.71 -9.74 1.17
N ALA A 117 0.00 -8.62 1.04
CA ALA A 117 -0.16 -7.45 1.90
C ALA A 117 -1.58 -6.90 1.89
N HIS A 118 -2.12 -6.79 0.67
CA HIS A 118 -3.46 -6.28 0.42
C HIS A 118 -4.52 -7.21 0.99
N GLU A 119 -4.36 -8.53 0.82
CA GLU A 119 -5.26 -9.53 1.40
C GLU A 119 -5.28 -9.48 2.94
N GLN A 120 -4.12 -9.32 3.59
CA GLN A 120 -4.05 -9.16 5.05
C GLN A 120 -4.76 -7.88 5.52
N PHE A 121 -4.63 -6.79 4.79
CA PHE A 121 -5.33 -5.54 5.06
C PHE A 121 -6.85 -5.68 4.92
N LEU A 122 -7.33 -6.31 3.84
CA LEU A 122 -8.77 -6.50 3.61
C LEU A 122 -9.40 -7.32 4.75
N ALA A 123 -8.68 -8.32 5.26
CA ALA A 123 -9.09 -9.09 6.42
C ALA A 123 -9.20 -8.23 7.71
N GLU A 124 -8.28 -7.28 7.91
CA GLU A 124 -8.27 -6.38 9.08
C GLU A 124 -9.50 -5.46 9.13
N ILE A 125 -9.87 -4.89 7.99
CA ILE A 125 -11.04 -4.00 7.91
C ILE A 125 -12.34 -4.74 7.61
N HIS A 126 -12.32 -6.08 7.68
CA HIS A 126 -13.45 -6.97 7.44
C HIS A 126 -14.18 -6.67 6.13
N THR A 127 -13.41 -6.50 5.04
CA THR A 127 -13.95 -6.20 3.71
C THR A 127 -13.37 -7.14 2.65
N THR A 128 -14.00 -7.16 1.48
CA THR A 128 -13.49 -7.84 0.29
C THR A 128 -12.72 -6.88 -0.61
N ASP A 129 -11.85 -7.40 -1.49
CA ASP A 129 -11.14 -6.54 -2.45
C ASP A 129 -12.13 -5.75 -3.31
N LYS A 130 -13.21 -6.38 -3.78
CA LYS A 130 -14.26 -5.72 -4.56
C LYS A 130 -14.89 -4.54 -3.82
N GLU A 131 -15.21 -4.71 -2.53
CA GLU A 131 -15.77 -3.63 -1.72
C GLU A 131 -14.75 -2.53 -1.46
N TYR A 132 -13.50 -2.88 -1.14
CA TYR A 132 -12.41 -1.91 -1.01
C TYR A 132 -12.21 -1.11 -2.31
N GLN A 133 -12.14 -1.77 -3.47
CA GLN A 133 -12.01 -1.09 -4.77
C GLN A 133 -13.22 -0.20 -5.04
N SER A 134 -14.43 -0.62 -4.66
CA SER A 134 -15.62 0.21 -4.77
C SER A 134 -15.52 1.46 -3.89
N LEU A 135 -15.16 1.30 -2.61
CA LEU A 135 -14.98 2.41 -1.66
C LEU A 135 -13.89 3.37 -2.16
N TYR A 136 -12.76 2.81 -2.60
CA TYR A 136 -11.64 3.55 -3.16
C TYR A 136 -12.05 4.34 -4.42
N LYS A 137 -12.71 3.68 -5.37
CA LYS A 137 -13.18 4.30 -6.62
C LYS A 137 -14.15 5.44 -6.33
N SER A 138 -15.18 5.20 -5.51
CA SER A 138 -16.12 6.26 -5.09
C SER A 138 -15.41 7.42 -4.41
N CYS A 139 -14.35 7.14 -3.64
CA CYS A 139 -13.55 8.16 -2.97
C CYS A 139 -12.77 9.04 -3.95
N VAL A 140 -12.11 8.42 -4.92
CA VAL A 140 -11.31 9.14 -5.94
C VAL A 140 -12.21 9.90 -6.91
N GLU A 141 -13.31 9.30 -7.37
CA GLU A 141 -14.28 9.94 -8.29
C GLU A 141 -14.91 11.19 -7.67
N ALA A 142 -15.22 11.17 -6.36
CA ALA A 142 -15.73 12.34 -5.64
C ALA A 142 -14.74 13.53 -5.64
N HIS A 143 -13.44 13.29 -5.77
CA HIS A 143 -12.42 14.33 -5.85
C HIS A 143 -12.25 14.89 -7.26
N THR A 144 -12.36 14.06 -8.30
CA THR A 144 -12.26 14.51 -9.69
C THR A 144 -13.39 15.48 -10.05
N ILE A 145 -14.59 15.27 -9.50
CA ILE A 145 -15.75 16.16 -9.73
C ILE A 145 -15.60 17.51 -9.01
N ARG A 146 -14.89 17.56 -7.87
CA ARG A 146 -14.69 18.80 -7.09
C ARG A 146 -13.52 19.66 -7.56
N ALA A 147 -12.65 19.12 -8.41
CA ALA A 147 -11.48 19.81 -8.95
C ALA A 147 -11.71 20.40 -10.36
N GLN A 148 -12.93 20.29 -10.90
CA GLN A 148 -13.40 20.90 -12.16
C GLN A 148 -14.33 22.07 -11.85
#